data_AF-A0A815B7G0-F1
#
_entry.id   AF-A0A815B7G0-F1
#
_cell.length_a   1.000
_cell.length_b   1.000
_cell.length_c   1.000
_cell.angle_alpha   90.00
_cell.angle_beta   90.00
_cell.angle_gamma   90.00
#
_symmetry.space_group_name_H-M   'P 1'
#
loop_
_entity.id
_entity.type
_entity.pdbx_description
1 polymer ?
#
loop_
_entity_poly.entity_id
_entity_poly.type
_entity_poly.pdbx_seq_one_letter_code
_entity_poly.pdbx_strand_id
1 'polypeptide(L)'
;MNLNLFTVQDFSSSIDRMAAKRLGQWATRLYIVLFIIGLSIPSLYTIIRSQTLTKTYVKPSFKLYEKLQRDHENALECPCSSIATTYNEFVKIDARFHHICSSPFASNQWYINLTAGLVSNLSIYDQRDYRRFFSVHLQFLQGLCNISIESVSNTIDQFLSSLLITTQLLSKKNFDTRVNSQMELSKSNAPTTLGHFLFLVRNINHGNAIISKYGTNFQYILDCEYPCWTYLFTKAIFYDDECSCGLSPLCTTQASFFKSNSSEKIPIQGLKMGCTPSESFRASTLECFYNQSCLDLIQKYTNYKPRIDPISSNKSQFSINTTIAELIDHLFIEEWNTTINYTTYFEKCSPLSCSYTYIQRFNLFYIITLLIGFQGGLTIVLKWICPKLVYGLTKIYNYRKRQTNIIQPSCSHGISTINITTTNVYNADIDPKSIPTNRTLRDYNCDDHADIISYDRNNVIFGLLGHENSNFEQQPILSPIGYEMITDIVVGDFDSDTYQDIIVTYYRSSIIKILLNRCECCKRNRL
;
A
#
# COMPACT_ATOMS: atom_id res chain seq x y z
N MET A 1 -52.83 -41.83 42.19
CA MET A 1 -51.88 -41.29 43.20
C MET A 1 -52.56 -40.16 43.98
N ASN A 2 -52.81 -40.36 45.28
CA ASN A 2 -53.29 -39.33 46.22
C ASN A 2 -52.12 -38.47 46.74
N LEU A 3 -51.18 -38.07 45.87
CA LEU A 3 -50.05 -37.24 46.29
C LEU A 3 -50.53 -35.82 46.59
N ASN A 4 -50.19 -35.32 47.77
CA ASN A 4 -50.41 -33.94 48.17
C ASN A 4 -49.12 -33.40 48.79
N LEU A 5 -48.40 -32.57 48.04
CA LEU A 5 -47.14 -31.96 48.48
C LEU A 5 -47.36 -30.73 49.38
N PHE A 6 -48.58 -30.17 49.37
CA PHE A 6 -48.91 -28.91 50.02
C PHE A 6 -49.86 -29.11 51.21
N THR A 7 -49.56 -28.43 52.31
CA THR A 7 -50.34 -28.47 53.56
C THR A 7 -51.32 -27.31 53.63
N VAL A 8 -52.21 -27.34 54.63
CA VAL A 8 -53.22 -26.27 54.82
C VAL A 8 -52.58 -24.90 55.03
N GLN A 9 -51.37 -24.85 55.61
CA GLN A 9 -50.62 -23.62 55.88
C GLN A 9 -50.11 -22.93 54.61
N ASP A 10 -49.98 -23.66 53.50
CA ASP A 10 -49.55 -23.11 52.22
C ASP A 10 -50.67 -22.28 51.53
N PHE A 11 -51.91 -22.39 52.06
CA PHE A 11 -53.09 -21.68 51.61
C PHE A 11 -53.59 -20.70 52.69
N SER A 12 -54.43 -19.72 52.32
CA SER A 12 -54.95 -18.70 53.24
C SER A 12 -55.58 -19.32 54.50
N SER A 13 -55.39 -18.71 55.68
CA SER A 13 -55.77 -19.22 57.01
C SER A 13 -57.27 -19.45 57.26
N SER A 14 -58.12 -19.20 56.27
CA SER A 14 -59.59 -19.19 56.38
C SER A 14 -60.27 -20.30 55.55
N ILE A 15 -59.56 -21.37 55.19
CA ILE A 15 -60.05 -22.41 54.25
C ILE A 15 -60.35 -23.72 54.99
N ASP A 16 -61.49 -24.33 54.67
CA ASP A 16 -61.92 -25.65 55.20
C ASP A 16 -60.93 -26.77 54.83
N ARG A 17 -60.70 -27.72 55.77
CA ARG A 17 -59.75 -28.83 55.63
C ARG A 17 -60.03 -29.71 54.40
N MET A 18 -61.30 -29.94 54.05
CA MET A 18 -61.66 -30.70 52.85
C MET A 18 -61.36 -29.94 51.54
N ALA A 19 -61.58 -28.63 51.53
CA ALA A 19 -61.26 -27.77 50.39
C ALA A 19 -59.75 -27.62 50.20
N ALA A 20 -59.00 -27.45 51.29
CA ALA A 20 -57.54 -27.40 51.29
C ALA A 20 -56.90 -28.70 50.75
N LYS A 21 -57.47 -29.86 51.10
CA LYS A 21 -56.99 -31.15 50.55
C LYS A 21 -57.19 -31.25 49.03
N ARG A 22 -58.34 -30.78 48.51
CA ARG A 22 -58.57 -30.75 47.05
C ARG A 22 -57.65 -29.74 46.36
N LEU A 23 -57.52 -28.53 46.90
CA LEU A 23 -56.62 -27.49 46.37
C LEU A 23 -55.14 -27.93 46.37
N GLY A 24 -54.70 -28.60 47.44
CA GLY A 24 -53.36 -29.20 47.53
C GLY A 24 -53.11 -30.26 46.46
N GLN A 25 -54.08 -31.11 46.15
CA GLN A 25 -53.98 -32.09 45.06
C GLN A 25 -53.88 -31.42 43.68
N TRP A 26 -54.66 -30.36 43.42
CA TRP A 26 -54.56 -29.58 42.18
C TRP A 26 -53.23 -28.83 42.06
N ALA A 27 -52.74 -28.22 43.15
CA ALA A 27 -51.43 -27.58 43.22
C ALA A 27 -50.28 -28.57 43.02
N THR A 28 -50.41 -29.80 43.54
CA THR A 28 -49.42 -30.87 43.35
C THR A 28 -49.37 -31.34 41.89
N ARG A 29 -50.51 -31.46 41.22
CA ARG A 29 -50.55 -31.79 39.78
C ARG A 29 -49.95 -30.67 38.92
N LEU A 30 -50.26 -29.41 39.23
CA LEU A 30 -49.66 -28.25 38.55
C LEU A 30 -48.14 -28.20 38.76
N TYR A 31 -47.68 -28.44 39.99
CA TYR A 31 -46.26 -28.51 40.33
C TYR A 31 -45.53 -29.56 39.49
N ILE A 32 -46.05 -30.79 39.40
CA ILE A 32 -45.41 -31.87 38.64
C ILE A 32 -45.32 -31.52 37.15
N VAL A 33 -46.40 -30.97 36.56
CA VAL A 33 -46.42 -30.59 35.13
C VAL A 33 -45.44 -29.46 34.85
N LEU A 34 -45.45 -28.40 35.66
CA LEU A 34 -44.53 -27.27 35.51
C LEU A 34 -43.06 -27.66 35.76
N PHE A 35 -42.82 -28.60 36.68
CA PHE A 35 -41.48 -29.12 36.95
C PHE A 35 -40.94 -29.92 35.76
N ILE A 36 -41.75 -30.80 35.17
CA ILE A 36 -41.37 -31.57 33.97
C ILE A 36 -41.13 -30.64 32.77
N ILE A 37 -42.03 -29.68 32.51
CA ILE A 37 -41.87 -28.71 31.42
C ILE A 37 -40.62 -27.84 31.66
N GLY A 38 -40.42 -27.39 32.91
CA GLY A 38 -39.27 -26.59 33.32
C GLY A 38 -37.93 -27.28 33.12
N LEU A 39 -37.86 -28.61 33.27
CA LEU A 39 -36.65 -29.38 32.98
C LEU A 39 -36.50 -29.75 31.49
N SER A 40 -37.62 -29.95 30.78
CA SER A 40 -37.62 -30.41 29.39
C SER A 40 -37.18 -29.31 28.41
N ILE A 41 -37.62 -28.07 28.62
CA ILE A 41 -37.30 -26.94 27.71
C ILE A 41 -35.78 -26.64 27.67
N PRO A 42 -35.07 -26.48 28.80
CA PRO A 42 -33.61 -26.27 28.79
C PRO A 42 -32.83 -27.47 28.24
N SER A 43 -33.31 -28.68 28.49
CA SER A 43 -32.71 -29.91 27.96
C SER A 43 -32.79 -29.95 26.43
N LEU A 44 -33.95 -29.67 25.86
CA LEU A 44 -34.12 -29.61 24.41
C LEU A 44 -33.27 -28.49 23.80
N TYR A 45 -33.22 -27.33 24.46
CA TYR A 45 -32.41 -26.19 24.02
C TYR A 45 -30.91 -26.51 24.00
N THR A 46 -30.40 -27.21 25.02
CA THR A 46 -28.99 -27.62 25.09
C THR A 46 -28.62 -28.72 24.10
N ILE A 47 -29.57 -29.58 23.70
CA ILE A 47 -29.37 -30.58 22.63
C ILE A 47 -29.27 -29.91 21.25
N ILE A 48 -30.02 -28.82 21.04
CA ILE A 48 -30.04 -28.11 19.75
C ILE A 48 -28.81 -27.19 19.61
N ARG A 49 -28.31 -26.63 20.73
CA ARG A 49 -27.21 -25.67 20.70
C ARG A 49 -25.85 -26.39 20.72
N SER A 50 -25.13 -26.31 19.60
CA SER A 50 -23.77 -26.82 19.49
C SER A 50 -22.77 -25.99 20.32
N GLN A 51 -21.77 -26.65 20.90
CA GLN A 51 -20.70 -26.00 21.66
C GLN A 51 -19.42 -25.95 20.82
N THR A 52 -18.71 -24.84 20.91
CA THR A 52 -17.37 -24.69 20.32
C THR A 52 -16.34 -25.05 21.38
N LEU A 53 -15.52 -26.07 21.11
CA LEU A 53 -14.41 -26.44 21.98
C LEU A 53 -13.09 -26.14 21.28
N THR A 54 -12.09 -25.76 22.08
CA THR A 54 -10.74 -25.47 21.61
C THR A 54 -9.81 -26.58 22.05
N LYS A 55 -9.09 -27.19 21.11
CA LYS A 55 -8.01 -28.14 21.42
C LYS A 55 -6.67 -27.43 21.27
N THR A 56 -5.81 -27.49 22.29
CA THR A 56 -4.54 -26.76 22.35
C THR A 56 -3.35 -27.70 22.47
N TYR A 57 -2.30 -27.42 21.71
CA TYR A 57 -0.99 -28.09 21.76
C TYR A 57 0.08 -27.08 22.13
N VAL A 58 0.80 -27.31 23.22
CA VAL A 58 1.87 -26.42 23.70
C VAL A 58 3.18 -26.74 22.97
N LYS A 59 3.89 -25.71 22.48
CA LYS A 59 5.18 -25.83 21.76
C LYS A 59 5.22 -26.97 20.73
N PRO A 60 4.39 -26.91 19.67
CA PRO A 60 4.32 -27.98 18.69
C PRO A 60 5.62 -28.09 17.87
N SER A 61 6.00 -29.32 17.49
CA SER A 61 7.08 -29.55 16.53
C SER A 61 6.64 -29.18 15.11
N PHE A 62 7.58 -28.90 14.22
CA PHE A 62 7.29 -28.56 12.82
C PHE A 62 6.41 -29.63 12.12
N LYS A 63 6.76 -30.91 12.28
CA LYS A 63 5.97 -32.03 11.73
C LYS A 63 4.54 -32.11 12.28
N LEU A 64 4.36 -31.79 13.57
CA LEU A 64 3.03 -31.76 14.17
C LEU A 64 2.22 -30.57 13.63
N TYR A 65 2.85 -29.40 13.51
CA TYR A 65 2.23 -28.23 12.90
C TYR A 65 1.81 -28.50 11.44
N GLU A 66 2.68 -29.09 10.61
CA GLU A 66 2.33 -29.43 9.22
C GLU A 66 1.11 -30.35 9.13
N LYS A 67 1.01 -31.32 10.05
CA LYS A 67 -0.17 -32.20 10.13
C LYS A 67 -1.42 -31.41 10.51
N LEU A 68 -1.34 -30.57 11.55
CA LEU A 68 -2.47 -29.75 12.00
C LEU A 68 -2.92 -28.75 10.93
N GLN A 69 -1.98 -28.13 10.21
CA GLN A 69 -2.28 -27.19 9.12
C GLN A 69 -2.99 -27.89 7.96
N ARG A 70 -2.61 -29.15 7.65
CA ARG A 70 -3.27 -29.96 6.63
C ARG A 70 -4.70 -30.35 7.01
N ASP A 71 -4.90 -30.70 8.28
CA ASP A 71 -6.20 -31.19 8.76
C ASP A 71 -7.18 -30.03 9.08
N HIS A 72 -6.66 -28.85 9.45
CA HIS A 72 -7.44 -27.75 10.04
C HIS A 72 -7.02 -26.34 9.54
N GLU A 73 -6.71 -26.20 8.24
CA GLU A 73 -6.11 -25.00 7.63
C GLU A 73 -6.73 -23.65 8.06
N ASN A 74 -8.06 -23.54 8.07
CA ASN A 74 -8.76 -22.27 8.31
C ASN A 74 -9.07 -21.98 9.80
N ALA A 75 -8.89 -22.97 10.68
CA ALA A 75 -9.27 -22.87 12.09
C ALA A 75 -8.08 -22.95 13.05
N LEU A 76 -6.87 -23.13 12.52
CA LEU A 76 -5.65 -23.27 13.31
C LEU A 76 -5.03 -21.90 13.60
N GLU A 77 -4.87 -21.60 14.88
CA GLU A 77 -4.23 -20.39 15.39
C GLU A 77 -2.99 -20.77 16.19
N CYS A 78 -1.87 -20.12 15.90
CA CYS A 78 -0.56 -20.44 16.44
C CYS A 78 0.20 -19.16 16.78
N PRO A 79 0.01 -18.56 17.98
CA PRO A 79 0.74 -17.37 18.39
C PRO A 79 2.26 -17.58 18.40
N CYS A 80 2.98 -16.67 17.75
CA CYS A 80 4.44 -16.68 17.74
C CYS A 80 5.01 -16.17 19.07
N SER A 81 6.17 -16.68 19.47
CA SER A 81 6.94 -16.14 20.60
C SER A 81 7.69 -14.86 20.21
N SER A 82 8.20 -14.80 18.98
CA SER A 82 8.78 -13.60 18.38
C SER A 82 7.82 -13.02 17.34
N ILE A 83 7.46 -11.75 17.49
CA ILE A 83 6.52 -11.06 16.59
C ILE A 83 7.19 -10.40 15.39
N ALA A 84 8.52 -10.31 15.38
CA ALA A 84 9.29 -9.66 14.34
C ALA A 84 10.50 -10.52 13.97
N THR A 85 10.74 -10.70 12.67
CA THR A 85 11.90 -11.43 12.15
C THR A 85 12.38 -10.73 10.88
N THR A 86 13.68 -10.55 10.75
CA THR A 86 14.28 -9.96 9.54
C THR A 86 14.22 -10.96 8.37
N TYR A 87 14.03 -10.47 7.15
CA TYR A 87 13.95 -11.34 5.96
C TYR A 87 15.25 -12.11 5.71
N ASN A 88 16.41 -11.57 6.09
CA ASN A 88 17.72 -12.23 5.96
C ASN A 88 17.82 -13.61 6.65
N GLU A 89 16.96 -13.89 7.64
CA GLU A 89 16.95 -15.16 8.37
C GLU A 89 16.41 -16.32 7.53
N PHE A 90 15.52 -16.03 6.56
CA PHE A 90 14.80 -17.07 5.81
C PHE A 90 14.72 -16.81 4.31
N VAL A 91 15.25 -15.69 3.81
CA VAL A 91 15.35 -15.36 2.39
C VAL A 91 16.81 -15.12 2.00
N LYS A 92 17.22 -15.67 0.86
CA LYS A 92 18.45 -15.27 0.16
C LYS A 92 18.10 -14.83 -1.25
N ILE A 93 18.71 -13.72 -1.69
CA ILE A 93 18.52 -13.12 -3.00
C ILE A 93 19.89 -12.77 -3.54
N ASP A 94 20.21 -13.25 -4.74
CA ASP A 94 21.37 -12.85 -5.50
C ASP A 94 20.94 -12.45 -6.91
N ALA A 95 21.60 -11.46 -7.51
CA ALA A 95 21.36 -11.04 -8.89
C ALA A 95 22.56 -11.39 -9.77
N ARG A 96 22.30 -12.04 -10.91
CA ARG A 96 23.31 -12.18 -11.98
C ARG A 96 23.16 -11.02 -12.94
N PHE A 97 24.26 -10.35 -13.25
CA PHE A 97 24.29 -9.24 -14.21
C PHE A 97 24.78 -9.68 -15.59
N HIS A 98 24.45 -8.89 -16.60
CA HIS A 98 24.82 -9.08 -17.99
C HIS A 98 26.34 -9.13 -18.12
N HIS A 99 26.84 -10.03 -18.98
CA HIS A 99 28.27 -10.30 -19.12
C HIS A 99 29.09 -9.07 -19.52
N ILE A 100 28.46 -8.06 -20.13
CA ILE A 100 29.08 -6.76 -20.43
C ILE A 100 29.65 -6.10 -19.16
N CYS A 101 28.98 -6.20 -18.02
CA CYS A 101 29.38 -5.56 -16.77
C CYS A 101 30.56 -6.26 -16.06
N SER A 102 30.80 -7.53 -16.37
CA SER A 102 31.99 -8.27 -15.92
C SER A 102 33.09 -8.34 -16.99
N SER A 103 32.83 -7.81 -18.19
CA SER A 103 33.78 -7.82 -19.30
C SER A 103 34.84 -6.71 -19.16
N PRO A 104 35.96 -6.80 -19.89
CA PRO A 104 36.97 -5.74 -19.95
C PRO A 104 36.41 -4.38 -20.42
N PHE A 105 35.29 -4.35 -21.16
CA PHE A 105 34.67 -3.12 -21.67
C PHE A 105 34.10 -2.22 -20.57
N ALA A 106 33.75 -2.79 -19.41
CA ALA A 106 33.30 -2.06 -18.23
C ALA A 106 34.44 -1.83 -17.20
N SER A 107 35.71 -2.04 -17.59
CA SER A 107 36.87 -1.91 -16.69
C SER A 107 37.65 -0.60 -16.90
N ASN A 108 38.25 -0.09 -15.81
CA ASN A 108 39.13 1.10 -15.85
C ASN A 108 40.35 0.89 -16.75
N GLN A 109 40.87 -0.34 -16.83
CA GLN A 109 42.06 -0.67 -17.60
C GLN A 109 41.88 -0.37 -19.08
N TRP A 110 40.67 -0.62 -19.58
CA TRP A 110 40.33 -0.36 -20.96
C TRP A 110 40.36 1.13 -21.29
N TYR A 111 39.71 1.94 -20.45
CA TYR A 111 39.66 3.39 -20.61
C TYR A 111 41.07 4.00 -20.68
N ILE A 112 41.97 3.59 -19.78
CA ILE A 112 43.35 4.10 -19.72
C ILE A 112 44.12 3.71 -20.99
N ASN A 113 44.06 2.45 -21.39
CA ASN A 113 44.79 1.97 -22.56
C ASN A 113 44.27 2.59 -23.87
N LEU A 114 42.96 2.85 -23.96
CA LEU A 114 42.35 3.43 -25.13
C LEU A 114 42.61 4.94 -25.23
N THR A 115 42.56 5.67 -24.11
CA THR A 115 42.93 7.09 -24.07
C THR A 115 44.42 7.31 -24.40
N ALA A 116 45.29 6.36 -24.08
CA ALA A 116 46.69 6.38 -24.50
C ALA A 116 46.89 6.13 -26.02
N GLY A 117 45.97 5.41 -26.66
CA GLY A 117 46.01 5.13 -28.11
C GLY A 117 45.40 6.23 -28.98
N LEU A 118 44.47 7.01 -28.41
CA LEU A 118 43.82 8.14 -29.08
C LEU A 118 44.63 9.42 -28.97
N VAL A 119 44.50 10.30 -29.96
CA VAL A 119 45.20 11.59 -29.91
C VAL A 119 44.57 12.49 -28.84
N SER A 120 45.40 13.09 -27.99
CA SER A 120 44.96 13.97 -26.89
C SER A 120 44.19 15.20 -27.37
N ASN A 121 44.49 15.69 -28.57
CA ASN A 121 43.78 16.80 -29.18
C ASN A 121 42.57 16.31 -30.01
N LEU A 122 41.38 16.41 -29.44
CA LEU A 122 40.11 16.05 -30.07
C LEU A 122 39.78 16.88 -31.32
N SER A 123 40.44 18.02 -31.54
CA SER A 123 40.22 18.87 -32.72
C SER A 123 40.78 18.28 -34.02
N ILE A 124 41.61 17.24 -33.93
CA ILE A 124 42.19 16.56 -35.10
C ILE A 124 41.14 15.68 -35.80
N TYR A 125 40.16 15.21 -35.04
CA TYR A 125 39.07 14.41 -35.56
C TYR A 125 37.89 15.30 -35.96
N ASP A 126 37.24 14.92 -37.05
CA ASP A 126 35.94 15.50 -37.42
C ASP A 126 34.98 15.42 -36.23
N GLN A 127 34.11 16.42 -36.06
CA GLN A 127 33.21 16.45 -34.93
C GLN A 127 32.31 15.21 -34.83
N ARG A 128 31.97 14.60 -35.97
CA ARG A 128 31.15 13.39 -36.10
C ARG A 128 31.97 12.10 -36.15
N ASP A 129 33.28 12.15 -35.92
CA ASP A 129 34.10 10.95 -35.86
C ASP A 129 33.91 10.22 -34.53
N TYR A 130 33.60 8.93 -34.61
CA TYR A 130 33.31 8.12 -33.42
C TYR A 130 34.50 7.93 -32.48
N ARG A 131 35.74 8.15 -32.94
CA ARG A 131 36.93 8.15 -32.05
C ARG A 131 36.81 9.17 -30.92
N ARG A 132 36.05 10.25 -31.10
CA ARG A 132 35.77 11.24 -30.06
C ARG A 132 34.83 10.72 -28.96
N PHE A 133 33.99 9.73 -29.27
CA PHE A 133 32.91 9.24 -28.40
C PHE A 133 33.23 7.90 -27.75
N PHE A 134 34.04 7.06 -28.41
CA PHE A 134 34.20 5.67 -27.99
C PHE A 134 34.70 5.51 -26.55
N SER A 135 35.72 6.26 -26.13
CA SER A 135 36.23 6.21 -24.75
C SER A 135 35.17 6.60 -23.70
N VAL A 136 34.30 7.52 -24.06
CA VAL A 136 33.27 8.08 -23.19
C VAL A 136 32.07 7.14 -23.10
N HIS A 137 31.72 6.47 -24.19
CA HIS A 137 30.69 5.43 -24.19
C HIS A 137 31.08 4.31 -23.23
N LEU A 138 32.36 3.92 -23.22
CA LEU A 138 32.84 2.88 -22.31
C LEU A 138 32.95 3.35 -20.87
N GLN A 139 33.38 4.59 -20.63
CA GLN A 139 33.34 5.19 -19.30
C GLN A 139 31.89 5.27 -18.77
N PHE A 140 30.95 5.62 -19.64
CA PHE A 140 29.53 5.68 -19.30
C PHE A 140 28.96 4.29 -19.03
N LEU A 141 29.28 3.28 -19.87
CA LEU A 141 28.93 1.88 -19.66
C LEU A 141 29.42 1.36 -18.30
N GLN A 142 30.68 1.65 -17.96
CA GLN A 142 31.25 1.30 -16.66
C GLN A 142 30.47 1.95 -15.52
N GLY A 143 30.19 3.25 -15.62
CA GLY A 143 29.40 3.97 -14.62
C GLY A 143 28.00 3.37 -14.45
N LEU A 144 27.34 3.01 -15.56
CA LEU A 144 26.04 2.35 -15.56
C LEU A 144 26.10 0.98 -14.89
N CYS A 145 27.06 0.13 -15.24
CA CYS A 145 27.22 -1.17 -14.60
C CYS A 145 27.46 -1.05 -13.09
N ASN A 146 28.34 -0.13 -12.67
CA ASN A 146 28.63 0.07 -11.25
C ASN A 146 27.40 0.55 -10.48
N ILE A 147 26.72 1.59 -10.97
CA ILE A 147 25.54 2.14 -10.27
C ILE A 147 24.36 1.19 -10.30
N SER A 148 24.19 0.38 -11.36
CA SER A 148 23.18 -0.68 -11.42
C SER A 148 23.46 -1.77 -10.38
N ILE A 149 24.70 -2.26 -10.28
CA ILE A 149 25.10 -3.27 -9.29
C ILE A 149 24.91 -2.73 -7.87
N GLU A 150 25.39 -1.51 -7.61
CA GLU A 150 25.25 -0.86 -6.30
C GLU A 150 23.78 -0.64 -5.93
N SER A 151 22.96 -0.15 -6.86
CA SER A 151 21.52 0.07 -6.62
C SER A 151 20.79 -1.22 -6.28
N VAL A 152 21.10 -2.32 -6.97
CA VAL A 152 20.53 -3.64 -6.71
C VAL A 152 20.99 -4.17 -5.35
N SER A 153 22.29 -4.10 -5.06
CA SER A 153 22.84 -4.55 -3.76
C SER A 153 22.18 -3.80 -2.61
N ASN A 154 22.12 -2.47 -2.69
CA ASN A 154 21.51 -1.64 -1.65
C ASN A 154 20.03 -1.97 -1.44
N THR A 155 19.30 -2.26 -2.52
CA THR A 155 17.88 -2.62 -2.43
C THR A 155 17.68 -4.02 -1.84
N ILE A 156 18.54 -4.98 -2.17
CA ILE A 156 18.56 -6.31 -1.56
C ILE A 156 18.85 -6.16 -0.06
N ASP A 157 19.88 -5.41 0.32
CA ASP A 157 20.28 -5.22 1.72
C ASP A 157 19.17 -4.54 2.54
N GLN A 158 18.50 -3.54 1.97
CA GLN A 158 17.33 -2.90 2.57
C GLN A 158 16.18 -3.89 2.78
N PHE A 159 15.86 -4.72 1.78
CA PHE A 159 14.82 -5.73 1.90
C PHE A 159 15.17 -6.79 2.96
N LEU A 160 16.39 -7.32 2.92
CA LEU A 160 16.86 -8.36 3.84
C LEU A 160 16.93 -7.87 5.30
N SER A 161 17.21 -6.58 5.49
CA SER A 161 17.20 -5.92 6.81
C SER A 161 15.79 -5.54 7.30
N SER A 162 14.79 -5.55 6.41
CA SER A 162 13.41 -5.23 6.78
C SER A 162 12.77 -6.33 7.64
N LEU A 163 11.74 -5.98 8.41
CA LEU A 163 11.07 -6.88 9.35
C LEU A 163 9.77 -7.44 8.76
N LEU A 164 9.61 -8.75 8.86
CA LEU A 164 8.32 -9.42 8.77
C LEU A 164 7.65 -9.42 10.15
N ILE A 165 6.54 -8.68 10.29
CA ILE A 165 5.78 -8.56 11.54
C ILE A 165 4.56 -9.48 11.50
N THR A 166 4.52 -10.45 12.41
CA THR A 166 3.46 -11.44 12.53
C THR A 166 3.22 -11.83 13.99
N THR A 167 2.02 -11.60 14.52
CA THR A 167 1.64 -12.07 15.86
C THR A 167 1.25 -13.56 15.88
N GLN A 168 0.80 -14.06 14.73
CA GLN A 168 0.40 -15.44 14.49
C GLN A 168 1.30 -16.03 13.42
N LEU A 169 1.62 -17.32 13.54
CA LEU A 169 2.37 -18.06 12.53
C LEU A 169 1.56 -18.08 11.23
N LEU A 170 2.14 -17.53 10.15
CA LEU A 170 1.52 -17.57 8.84
C LEU A 170 1.54 -18.99 8.28
N SER A 171 0.45 -19.42 7.64
CA SER A 171 0.47 -20.67 6.85
C SER A 171 1.50 -20.58 5.73
N LYS A 172 2.04 -21.73 5.29
CA LYS A 172 3.03 -21.78 4.20
C LYS A 172 2.59 -20.98 2.97
N LYS A 173 1.32 -21.11 2.57
CA LYS A 173 0.74 -20.37 1.46
C LYS A 173 0.73 -18.85 1.71
N ASN A 174 0.23 -18.42 2.86
CA ASN A 174 0.14 -16.99 3.19
C ASN A 174 1.53 -16.36 3.36
N PHE A 175 2.46 -17.11 3.96
CA PHE A 175 3.87 -16.74 4.06
C PHE A 175 4.48 -16.57 2.66
N ASP A 176 4.35 -17.57 1.79
CA ASP A 176 4.92 -17.51 0.44
C ASP A 176 4.33 -16.35 -0.36
N THR A 177 3.01 -16.14 -0.32
CA THR A 177 2.37 -14.99 -0.98
C THR A 177 2.92 -13.67 -0.45
N ARG A 178 3.00 -13.49 0.87
CA ARG A 178 3.44 -12.22 1.47
C ARG A 178 4.91 -11.94 1.24
N VAL A 179 5.77 -12.95 1.36
CA VAL A 179 7.21 -12.82 1.11
C VAL A 179 7.47 -12.54 -0.37
N ASN A 180 6.82 -13.29 -1.27
CA ASN A 180 6.99 -13.06 -2.71
C ASN A 180 6.47 -11.69 -3.14
N SER A 181 5.31 -11.24 -2.65
CA SER A 181 4.79 -9.91 -3.02
C SER A 181 5.72 -8.79 -2.56
N GLN A 182 6.26 -8.89 -1.34
CA GLN A 182 7.20 -7.89 -0.81
C GLN A 182 8.52 -7.93 -1.60
N MET A 183 9.01 -9.12 -1.92
CA MET A 183 10.25 -9.29 -2.70
C MET A 183 10.11 -8.73 -4.13
N GLU A 184 9.00 -9.00 -4.82
CA GLU A 184 8.76 -8.45 -6.16
C GLU A 184 8.62 -6.92 -6.14
N LEU A 185 7.97 -6.35 -5.11
CA LEU A 185 7.95 -4.91 -4.91
C LEU A 185 9.37 -4.35 -4.73
N SER A 186 10.20 -4.98 -3.89
CA SER A 186 11.60 -4.57 -3.71
C SER A 186 12.41 -4.67 -5.00
N LYS A 187 12.25 -5.74 -5.80
CA LYS A 187 12.94 -5.87 -7.10
C LYS A 187 12.58 -4.74 -8.08
N SER A 188 11.35 -4.24 -8.04
CA SER A 188 10.89 -3.14 -8.89
C SER A 188 11.42 -1.75 -8.47
N ASN A 189 11.76 -1.59 -7.19
CA ASN A 189 12.21 -0.30 -6.65
C ASN A 189 13.58 0.15 -7.19
N ALA A 190 14.52 -0.79 -7.40
CA ALA A 190 15.86 -0.45 -7.85
C ALA A 190 15.87 0.16 -9.27
N PRO A 191 15.26 -0.47 -10.29
CA PRO A 191 15.16 0.12 -11.63
C PRO A 191 14.44 1.46 -11.63
N THR A 192 13.34 1.57 -10.88
CA THR A 192 12.54 2.80 -10.79
C THR A 192 13.35 3.96 -10.24
N THR A 193 14.06 3.74 -9.14
CA THR A 193 14.87 4.78 -8.46
C THR A 193 15.99 5.29 -9.36
N LEU A 194 16.75 4.38 -9.97
CA LEU A 194 17.82 4.78 -10.90
C LEU A 194 17.25 5.44 -12.16
N GLY A 195 16.13 4.93 -12.68
CA GLY A 195 15.43 5.48 -13.84
C GLY A 195 15.03 6.94 -13.63
N HIS A 196 14.43 7.26 -12.46
CA HIS A 196 14.08 8.64 -12.10
C HIS A 196 15.30 9.55 -11.98
N PHE A 197 16.39 9.07 -11.37
CA PHE A 197 17.63 9.83 -11.28
C PHE A 197 18.21 10.15 -12.67
N LEU A 198 18.32 9.14 -13.54
CA LEU A 198 18.82 9.33 -14.90
C LEU A 198 17.90 10.25 -15.71
N PHE A 199 16.58 10.11 -15.58
CA PHE A 199 15.60 10.99 -16.21
C PHE A 199 15.81 12.45 -15.79
N LEU A 200 15.95 12.71 -14.49
CA LEU A 200 16.18 14.06 -13.97
C LEU A 200 17.46 14.68 -14.54
N VAL A 201 18.59 13.96 -14.47
CA VAL A 201 19.89 14.44 -14.97
C VAL A 201 19.82 14.79 -16.46
N ARG A 202 19.16 13.95 -17.26
CA ARG A 202 18.98 14.17 -18.70
C ARG A 202 18.15 15.41 -18.99
N ASN A 203 17.04 15.59 -18.29
CA ASN A 203 16.17 16.76 -18.48
C ASN A 203 16.82 18.06 -18.02
N ILE A 204 17.58 18.04 -16.93
CA ILE A 204 18.36 19.21 -16.48
C ILE A 204 19.38 19.59 -17.55
N ASN A 205 20.13 18.61 -18.09
CA ASN A 205 21.14 18.87 -19.12
C ASN A 205 20.53 19.43 -20.40
N HIS A 206 19.41 18.87 -20.86
CA HIS A 206 18.75 19.31 -22.08
C HIS A 206 18.02 20.65 -21.91
N GLY A 207 17.24 20.81 -20.85
CA GLY A 207 16.45 22.02 -20.58
C GLY A 207 17.29 23.27 -20.33
N ASN A 208 18.53 23.10 -19.84
CA ASN A 208 19.48 24.20 -19.67
C ASN A 208 20.45 24.37 -20.85
N ALA A 209 20.28 23.61 -21.93
CA ALA A 209 21.14 23.64 -23.11
C ALA A 209 22.65 23.53 -22.77
N ILE A 210 23.00 22.70 -21.76
CA ILE A 210 24.39 22.58 -21.28
C ILE A 210 25.26 22.04 -22.41
N ILE A 211 26.25 22.81 -22.83
CA ILE A 211 27.12 22.44 -23.95
C ILE A 211 28.02 21.27 -23.53
N SER A 212 27.95 20.18 -24.28
CA SER A 212 28.84 19.04 -24.08
C SER A 212 30.28 19.42 -24.44
N LYS A 213 31.25 18.85 -23.72
CA LYS A 213 32.68 18.98 -24.05
C LYS A 213 33.00 18.65 -25.52
N TYR A 214 32.19 17.79 -26.14
CA TYR A 214 32.38 17.33 -27.51
C TYR A 214 31.81 18.29 -28.57
N GLY A 215 31.02 19.29 -28.15
CA GLY A 215 30.35 20.25 -29.05
C GLY A 215 29.29 19.60 -29.93
N THR A 216 28.69 18.48 -29.48
CA THR A 216 27.81 17.64 -30.30
C THR A 216 26.33 17.89 -30.11
N ASN A 217 25.95 18.64 -29.08
CA ASN A 217 24.58 19.09 -28.84
C ASN A 217 24.42 20.57 -29.22
N PHE A 218 25.33 21.41 -28.74
CA PHE A 218 25.39 22.83 -29.05
C PHE A 218 26.82 23.22 -29.41
N GLN A 219 26.96 24.22 -30.26
CA GLN A 219 28.25 24.82 -30.58
C GLN A 219 28.20 26.33 -30.36
N TYR A 220 29.31 26.90 -29.93
CA TYR A 220 29.45 28.35 -29.86
C TYR A 220 29.51 28.93 -31.28
N ILE A 221 28.79 30.01 -31.50
CA ILE A 221 28.90 30.81 -32.72
C ILE A 221 29.48 32.17 -32.36
N LEU A 222 30.52 32.55 -33.10
CA LEU A 222 31.03 33.91 -33.12
C LEU A 222 30.31 34.64 -34.26
N ASP A 223 29.09 35.12 -33.98
CA ASP A 223 28.36 35.97 -34.92
C ASP A 223 28.64 37.41 -34.51
N CYS A 224 29.70 37.99 -35.06
CA CYS A 224 30.15 39.34 -34.71
C CYS A 224 30.26 40.19 -35.97
N GLU A 225 29.19 40.90 -36.34
CA GLU A 225 29.26 42.02 -37.29
C GLU A 225 29.62 43.37 -36.59
N TYR A 226 29.59 43.45 -35.24
CA TYR A 226 29.88 44.65 -34.43
C TYR A 226 30.44 44.25 -33.03
N PRO A 227 31.06 45.16 -32.21
CA PRO A 227 32.08 44.77 -31.24
C PRO A 227 31.50 43.90 -30.11
N CYS A 228 31.96 42.65 -30.10
CA CYS A 228 31.52 41.58 -29.22
C CYS A 228 32.01 41.78 -27.78
N TRP A 229 31.18 42.41 -26.96
CA TRP A 229 31.39 42.51 -25.52
C TRP A 229 30.06 42.30 -24.81
N THR A 230 29.62 41.04 -24.61
CA THR A 230 28.94 40.58 -23.37
C THR A 230 28.32 39.18 -23.42
N TYR A 231 28.08 38.54 -24.59
CA TYR A 231 27.40 37.23 -24.64
C TYR A 231 28.04 36.27 -25.67
N LEU A 232 28.15 34.98 -25.31
CA LEU A 232 28.52 33.90 -26.22
C LEU A 232 27.23 33.28 -26.81
N PHE A 233 27.05 33.39 -28.13
CA PHE A 233 25.91 32.76 -28.80
C PHE A 233 26.16 31.26 -28.98
N THR A 234 25.07 30.49 -28.92
CA THR A 234 25.09 29.05 -29.13
C THR A 234 24.08 28.64 -30.17
N LYS A 235 24.40 27.64 -30.99
CA LYS A 235 23.47 27.01 -31.93
C LYS A 235 23.40 25.52 -31.68
N ALA A 236 22.19 24.96 -31.79
CA ALA A 236 21.96 23.53 -31.74
C ALA A 236 22.58 22.81 -32.95
N ILE A 237 23.14 21.63 -32.68
CA ILE A 237 23.61 20.71 -33.71
C ILE A 237 22.42 19.90 -34.26
N PHE A 238 22.49 19.56 -35.54
CA PHE A 238 21.49 18.76 -36.25
C PHE A 238 22.05 17.39 -36.63
N TYR A 239 21.26 16.33 -36.46
CA TYR A 239 21.59 14.97 -36.87
C TYR A 239 20.71 14.52 -38.03
N ASP A 240 20.55 13.20 -38.20
CA ASP A 240 19.75 12.60 -39.26
C ASP A 240 18.30 13.12 -39.18
N ASP A 241 17.60 13.15 -40.33
CA ASP A 241 16.23 13.64 -40.47
C ASP A 241 15.99 15.08 -39.96
N GLU A 242 17.01 15.94 -40.07
CA GLU A 242 16.99 17.32 -39.58
C GLU A 242 16.66 17.44 -38.07
N CYS A 243 16.94 16.39 -37.30
CA CYS A 243 16.67 16.38 -35.87
C CYS A 243 17.58 17.37 -35.14
N SER A 244 16.98 18.39 -34.50
CA SER A 244 17.67 19.44 -33.75
C SER A 244 17.86 19.08 -32.28
N CYS A 245 19.11 19.14 -31.80
CA CYS A 245 19.44 18.93 -30.39
C CYS A 245 18.85 19.96 -29.43
N GLY A 246 18.39 21.10 -29.94
CA GLY A 246 17.66 22.10 -29.15
C GLY A 246 16.20 21.76 -28.94
N LEU A 247 15.64 20.87 -29.76
CA LEU A 247 14.23 20.44 -29.68
C LEU A 247 14.07 19.04 -29.12
N SER A 248 15.05 18.16 -29.36
CA SER A 248 15.03 16.79 -28.86
C SER A 248 16.44 16.35 -28.45
N PRO A 249 16.63 15.76 -27.25
CA PRO A 249 17.92 15.21 -26.86
C PRO A 249 18.21 13.87 -27.54
N LEU A 250 17.21 13.26 -28.18
CA LEU A 250 17.27 11.90 -28.75
C LEU A 250 17.83 11.87 -30.18
N CYS A 251 18.26 13.00 -30.74
CA CYS A 251 18.79 13.04 -32.09
C CYS A 251 20.10 12.24 -32.18
N THR A 252 20.15 11.31 -33.12
CA THR A 252 21.30 10.41 -33.32
C THR A 252 21.64 10.22 -34.79
N THR A 253 22.82 9.65 -35.04
CA THR A 253 23.31 9.21 -36.34
C THR A 253 24.15 7.94 -36.18
N GLN A 254 24.34 7.21 -37.27
CA GLN A 254 25.15 5.99 -37.28
C GLN A 254 26.62 6.29 -36.91
N ALA A 255 27.14 5.66 -35.84
CA ALA A 255 28.53 5.82 -35.46
C ALA A 255 29.45 5.32 -36.58
N SER A 256 30.41 6.15 -36.97
CA SER A 256 31.34 5.84 -38.06
C SER A 256 32.73 6.41 -37.79
N PHE A 257 33.76 5.72 -38.25
CA PHE A 257 35.13 6.24 -38.32
C PHE A 257 35.35 6.98 -39.64
N PHE A 258 36.09 8.09 -39.60
CA PHE A 258 36.53 8.79 -40.80
C PHE A 258 37.97 8.42 -41.11
N LYS A 259 38.20 8.03 -42.37
CA LYS A 259 39.56 7.76 -42.84
C LYS A 259 40.29 9.07 -43.10
N SER A 260 41.49 9.19 -42.55
CA SER A 260 42.32 10.39 -42.67
C SER A 260 42.44 10.81 -44.14
N ASN A 261 42.15 12.08 -44.41
CA ASN A 261 42.21 12.71 -45.74
C ASN A 261 41.18 12.20 -46.76
N SER A 262 40.06 11.63 -46.32
CA SER A 262 38.93 11.25 -47.19
C SER A 262 37.58 11.51 -46.52
N SER A 263 36.52 11.62 -47.32
CA SER A 263 35.12 11.66 -46.85
C SER A 263 34.51 10.26 -46.63
N GLU A 264 35.32 9.20 -46.74
CA GLU A 264 34.89 7.82 -46.55
C GLU A 264 34.55 7.56 -45.08
N LYS A 265 33.30 7.12 -44.84
CA LYS A 265 32.76 6.78 -43.52
C LYS A 265 32.69 5.27 -43.37
N ILE A 266 33.25 4.74 -42.28
CA ILE A 266 33.21 3.31 -41.97
C ILE A 266 32.25 3.11 -40.79
N PRO A 267 31.05 2.56 -41.03
CA PRO A 267 30.04 2.42 -40.00
C PRO A 267 30.40 1.33 -38.99
N ILE A 268 29.99 1.53 -37.74
CA ILE A 268 30.20 0.58 -36.65
C ILE A 268 28.84 0.05 -36.21
N GLN A 269 28.61 -1.24 -36.42
CA GLN A 269 27.31 -1.87 -36.17
C GLN A 269 26.84 -1.65 -34.72
N GLY A 270 25.57 -1.32 -34.55
CA GLY A 270 24.93 -1.14 -33.25
C GLY A 270 25.25 0.17 -32.53
N LEU A 271 26.37 0.83 -32.81
CA LEU A 271 26.76 2.07 -32.12
C LEU A 271 26.20 3.32 -32.82
N LYS A 272 25.81 4.32 -32.02
CA LYS A 272 25.29 5.61 -32.47
C LYS A 272 26.12 6.77 -31.92
N MET A 273 26.07 7.89 -32.61
CA MET A 273 26.48 9.22 -32.13
C MET A 273 25.26 10.13 -32.07
N GLY A 274 25.31 11.23 -31.33
CA GLY A 274 24.15 12.09 -31.16
C GLY A 274 24.44 13.29 -30.27
N CYS A 275 23.38 13.99 -29.85
CA CYS A 275 23.47 15.23 -29.07
C CYS A 275 24.46 15.11 -27.91
N THR A 276 24.29 14.07 -27.09
CA THR A 276 25.23 13.76 -26.00
C THR A 276 25.69 12.30 -26.08
N PRO A 277 26.87 11.97 -25.52
CA PRO A 277 27.31 10.59 -25.36
C PRO A 277 26.30 9.72 -24.60
N SER A 278 25.61 10.28 -23.60
CA SER A 278 24.61 9.53 -22.82
C SER A 278 23.41 9.12 -23.66
N GLU A 279 22.82 10.03 -24.44
CA GLU A 279 21.63 9.74 -25.25
C GLU A 279 21.96 8.84 -26.44
N SER A 280 23.09 9.10 -27.11
CA SER A 280 23.51 8.29 -28.25
C SER A 280 23.92 6.88 -27.84
N PHE A 281 24.55 6.70 -26.67
CA PHE A 281 24.84 5.35 -26.18
C PHE A 281 23.57 4.61 -25.77
N ARG A 282 22.59 5.27 -25.14
CA ARG A 282 21.27 4.67 -24.85
C ARG A 282 20.58 4.15 -26.11
N ALA A 283 20.67 4.88 -27.21
CA ALA A 283 20.13 4.47 -28.52
C ALA A 283 20.98 3.41 -29.25
N SER A 284 22.17 3.11 -28.73
CA SER A 284 23.05 2.07 -29.28
C SER A 284 22.62 0.67 -28.80
N THR A 285 23.16 -0.37 -29.45
CA THR A 285 23.06 -1.78 -29.06
C THR A 285 24.45 -2.33 -28.74
N LEU A 286 24.51 -3.56 -28.22
CA LEU A 286 25.77 -4.24 -27.94
C LEU A 286 26.30 -5.09 -29.12
N GLU A 287 25.70 -5.03 -30.31
CA GLU A 287 26.03 -5.88 -31.47
C GLU A 287 27.53 -5.94 -31.78
N CYS A 288 28.23 -4.81 -31.77
CA CYS A 288 29.67 -4.77 -32.04
C CYS A 288 30.49 -5.57 -31.02
N PHE A 289 30.07 -5.60 -29.76
CA PHE A 289 30.79 -6.28 -28.67
C PHE A 289 30.71 -7.81 -28.76
N TYR A 290 29.77 -8.34 -29.53
CA TYR A 290 29.63 -9.77 -29.83
C TYR A 290 30.38 -10.19 -31.10
N ASN A 291 30.90 -9.25 -31.90
CA ASN A 291 31.44 -9.50 -33.23
C ASN A 291 32.94 -9.18 -33.31
N GLN A 292 33.78 -10.21 -33.48
CA GLN A 292 35.24 -10.04 -33.59
C GLN A 292 35.64 -9.06 -34.70
N SER A 293 35.04 -9.14 -35.89
CA SER A 293 35.37 -8.24 -37.01
C SER A 293 35.07 -6.77 -36.67
N CYS A 294 34.05 -6.51 -35.85
CA CYS A 294 33.73 -5.16 -35.39
C CYS A 294 34.74 -4.67 -34.34
N LEU A 295 35.15 -5.54 -33.43
CA LEU A 295 36.20 -5.24 -32.44
C LEU A 295 37.55 -4.98 -33.11
N ASP A 296 37.90 -5.72 -34.15
CA ASP A 296 39.12 -5.52 -34.95
C ASP A 296 39.10 -4.16 -35.65
N LEU A 297 37.93 -3.70 -36.15
CA LEU A 297 37.76 -2.35 -36.68
C LEU A 297 38.03 -1.29 -35.60
N ILE A 298 37.51 -1.49 -34.39
CA ILE A 298 37.76 -0.58 -33.27
C ILE A 298 39.27 -0.53 -32.95
N GLN A 299 39.95 -1.67 -32.85
CA GLN A 299 41.40 -1.70 -32.58
C GLN A 299 42.19 -0.92 -33.62
N LYS A 300 41.87 -1.15 -34.90
CA LYS A 300 42.53 -0.50 -36.03
C LYS A 300 42.42 1.02 -35.99
N TYR A 301 41.22 1.55 -35.72
CA TYR A 301 40.99 2.99 -35.77
C TYR A 301 41.33 3.74 -34.47
N THR A 302 41.36 3.04 -33.34
CA THR A 302 41.72 3.62 -32.03
C THR A 302 43.18 3.38 -31.65
N ASN A 303 43.94 2.63 -32.46
CA ASN A 303 45.31 2.19 -32.17
C ASN A 303 45.42 1.43 -30.83
N TYR A 304 44.35 0.72 -30.46
CA TYR A 304 44.30 -0.09 -29.25
C TYR A 304 45.06 -1.40 -29.47
N LYS A 305 46.16 -1.58 -28.73
CA LYS A 305 47.08 -2.72 -28.88
C LYS A 305 46.65 -4.02 -28.19
N PRO A 306 46.05 -3.99 -26.98
CA PRO A 306 45.68 -5.24 -26.32
C PRO A 306 44.64 -6.04 -27.13
N ARG A 307 44.68 -7.36 -27.02
CA ARG A 307 43.71 -8.26 -27.66
C ARG A 307 42.33 -8.04 -27.05
N ILE A 308 41.30 -8.05 -27.90
CA ILE A 308 39.91 -7.97 -27.51
C ILE A 308 39.21 -9.23 -27.98
N ASP A 309 38.54 -9.91 -27.06
CA ASP A 309 37.67 -11.02 -27.37
C ASP A 309 36.20 -10.60 -27.20
N PRO A 310 35.28 -11.10 -28.03
CA PRO A 310 33.86 -10.78 -27.94
C PRO A 310 33.26 -11.31 -26.65
N ILE A 311 32.24 -10.61 -26.13
CA ILE A 311 31.44 -11.11 -25.01
C ILE A 311 30.63 -12.32 -25.46
N SER A 312 30.43 -13.28 -24.55
CA SER A 312 29.61 -14.46 -24.83
C SER A 312 28.13 -14.12 -24.71
N SER A 313 27.33 -14.54 -25.69
CA SER A 313 25.85 -14.44 -25.67
C SER A 313 25.18 -15.64 -24.98
N ASN A 314 25.96 -16.62 -24.50
CA ASN A 314 25.38 -17.83 -23.91
C ASN A 314 24.67 -17.50 -22.60
N LYS A 315 23.36 -17.80 -22.53
CA LYS A 315 22.48 -17.64 -21.36
C LYS A 315 22.15 -16.18 -21.00
N SER A 316 22.13 -15.27 -21.97
CA SER A 316 21.52 -13.95 -21.78
C SER A 316 20.01 -14.00 -22.03
N GLN A 317 19.24 -13.27 -21.23
CA GLN A 317 17.81 -13.04 -21.47
C GLN A 317 17.55 -11.97 -22.55
N PHE A 318 18.56 -11.15 -22.85
CA PHE A 318 18.46 -10.07 -23.84
C PHE A 318 18.94 -10.54 -25.21
N SER A 319 18.30 -10.04 -26.27
CA SER A 319 18.77 -10.27 -27.63
C SER A 319 19.97 -9.38 -27.93
N ILE A 320 20.78 -9.79 -28.90
CA ILE A 320 22.01 -9.06 -29.28
C ILE A 320 21.70 -7.64 -29.79
N ASN A 321 20.51 -7.43 -30.36
CA ASN A 321 20.00 -6.15 -30.85
C ASN A 321 19.21 -5.33 -29.79
N THR A 322 19.14 -5.80 -28.54
CA THR A 322 18.54 -5.04 -27.44
C THR A 322 19.28 -3.71 -27.29
N THR A 323 18.52 -2.63 -27.11
CA THR A 323 19.10 -1.30 -26.92
C THR A 323 19.71 -1.17 -25.54
N ILE A 324 20.72 -0.33 -25.40
CA ILE A 324 21.33 -0.07 -24.10
C ILE A 324 20.34 0.65 -23.18
N ALA A 325 19.39 1.43 -23.71
CA ALA A 325 18.29 1.97 -22.93
C ALA A 325 17.49 0.86 -22.23
N GLU A 326 17.10 -0.18 -22.96
CA GLU A 326 16.37 -1.32 -22.41
C GLU A 326 17.22 -2.11 -21.39
N LEU A 327 18.52 -2.29 -21.65
CA LEU A 327 19.43 -2.88 -20.65
C LEU A 327 19.49 -2.04 -19.36
N ILE A 328 19.51 -0.72 -19.45
CA ILE A 328 19.50 0.19 -18.30
C ILE A 328 18.17 0.10 -17.55
N ASP A 329 17.05 0.05 -18.26
CA ASP A 329 15.71 -0.08 -17.66
C ASP A 329 15.55 -1.39 -16.86
N HIS A 330 16.34 -2.42 -17.20
CA HIS A 330 16.45 -3.67 -16.46
C HIS A 330 17.71 -3.78 -15.56
N LEU A 331 18.43 -2.68 -15.35
CA LEU A 331 19.68 -2.61 -14.55
C LEU A 331 20.74 -3.66 -14.96
N PHE A 332 20.76 -4.07 -16.22
CA PHE A 332 21.61 -5.14 -16.73
C PHE A 332 21.43 -6.48 -15.97
N ILE A 333 20.32 -6.69 -15.29
CA ILE A 333 20.07 -7.94 -14.56
C ILE A 333 19.69 -9.02 -15.57
N GLU A 334 20.27 -10.21 -15.45
CA GLU A 334 19.98 -11.40 -16.27
C GLU A 334 19.03 -12.36 -15.57
N GLU A 335 19.25 -12.55 -14.26
CA GLU A 335 18.50 -13.53 -13.47
C GLU A 335 18.54 -13.18 -11.99
N TRP A 336 17.42 -13.41 -11.30
CA TRP A 336 17.31 -13.33 -9.85
C TRP A 336 17.34 -14.74 -9.26
N ASN A 337 18.36 -15.05 -8.48
CA ASN A 337 18.46 -16.31 -7.75
C ASN A 337 17.87 -16.11 -6.35
N THR A 338 16.70 -16.69 -6.10
CA THR A 338 16.01 -16.54 -4.82
C THR A 338 15.81 -17.88 -4.13
N THR A 339 16.02 -17.92 -2.81
CA THR A 339 15.71 -19.08 -1.98
C THR A 339 14.95 -18.62 -0.74
N ILE A 340 13.86 -19.32 -0.41
CA ILE A 340 12.99 -19.01 0.72
C ILE A 340 12.83 -20.27 1.58
N ASN A 341 13.16 -20.19 2.87
CA ASN A 341 13.10 -21.32 3.80
C ASN A 341 12.02 -21.12 4.87
N TYR A 342 10.88 -21.80 4.68
CA TYR A 342 9.77 -21.73 5.63
C TYR A 342 10.06 -22.43 6.97
N THR A 343 10.88 -23.49 6.97
CA THR A 343 11.23 -24.19 8.22
C THR A 343 12.02 -23.25 9.14
N THR A 344 12.94 -22.47 8.58
CA THR A 344 13.66 -21.45 9.35
C THR A 344 12.73 -20.34 9.86
N TYR A 345 11.75 -19.90 9.06
CA TYR A 345 10.72 -18.97 9.54
C TYR A 345 9.90 -19.56 10.71
N PHE A 346 9.48 -20.82 10.63
CA PHE A 346 8.79 -21.51 11.72
C PHE A 346 9.63 -21.55 13.00
N GLU A 347 10.92 -21.85 12.89
CA GLU A 347 11.85 -21.87 14.02
C GLU A 347 12.03 -20.48 14.66
N LYS A 348 12.08 -19.42 13.85
CA LYS A 348 12.20 -18.03 14.34
C LYS A 348 10.91 -17.53 15.01
N CYS A 349 9.74 -17.87 14.45
CA CYS A 349 8.46 -17.60 15.10
C CYS A 349 8.33 -18.37 16.43
N SER A 350 8.81 -19.62 16.47
CA SER A 350 8.77 -20.54 17.64
C SER A 350 7.40 -20.49 18.34
N PRO A 351 6.35 -21.11 17.77
CA PRO A 351 4.98 -20.95 18.26
C PRO A 351 4.83 -21.41 19.71
N LEU A 352 4.20 -20.56 20.54
CA LEU A 352 3.98 -20.81 21.96
C LEU A 352 3.01 -21.98 22.18
N SER A 353 1.93 -21.95 21.43
CA SER A 353 0.90 -22.99 21.36
C SER A 353 0.21 -22.92 20.02
N CYS A 354 -0.36 -24.03 19.57
CA CYS A 354 -1.29 -24.06 18.44
C CYS A 354 -2.63 -24.60 18.91
N SER A 355 -3.72 -23.95 18.51
CA SER A 355 -5.07 -24.37 18.86
C SER A 355 -6.01 -24.27 17.67
N TYR A 356 -6.98 -25.18 17.63
CA TYR A 356 -8.08 -25.09 16.67
C TYR A 356 -9.41 -25.31 17.38
N THR A 357 -10.45 -24.69 16.81
CA THR A 357 -11.82 -24.81 17.29
C THR A 357 -12.58 -25.85 16.49
N TYR A 358 -13.38 -26.68 17.17
CA TYR A 358 -14.29 -27.63 16.52
C TYR A 358 -15.66 -27.61 17.20
N ILE A 359 -16.68 -27.92 16.40
CA ILE A 359 -18.08 -27.88 16.85
C ILE A 359 -18.46 -29.26 17.38
N GLN A 360 -18.74 -29.35 18.68
CA GLN A 360 -19.29 -30.55 19.31
C GLN A 360 -20.81 -30.38 19.50
N ARG A 361 -21.58 -31.28 18.86
CA ARG A 361 -23.05 -31.22 18.89
C ARG A 361 -23.69 -31.80 20.16
N PHE A 362 -22.97 -32.60 20.94
CA PHE A 362 -23.53 -33.26 22.12
C PHE A 362 -22.48 -33.41 23.25
N ASN A 363 -22.80 -32.87 24.43
CA ASN A 363 -21.97 -32.98 25.65
C ASN A 363 -22.82 -33.45 26.83
N LEU A 364 -22.74 -34.74 27.15
CA LEU A 364 -23.54 -35.38 28.20
C LEU A 364 -23.27 -34.77 29.58
N PHE A 365 -22.01 -34.50 29.92
CA PHE A 365 -21.63 -33.95 31.22
C PHE A 365 -22.26 -32.59 31.45
N TYR A 366 -22.22 -31.71 30.45
CA TYR A 366 -22.82 -30.38 30.54
C TYR A 366 -24.33 -30.43 30.81
N ILE A 367 -25.06 -31.33 30.13
CA ILE A 367 -26.51 -31.51 30.33
C ILE A 367 -26.79 -31.96 31.78
N ILE A 368 -26.01 -32.90 32.31
CA ILE A 368 -26.16 -33.39 33.68
C ILE A 368 -25.94 -32.26 34.70
N THR A 369 -24.86 -31.48 34.57
CA THR A 369 -24.55 -30.39 35.50
C THR A 369 -25.62 -29.29 35.47
N LEU A 370 -26.15 -28.97 34.29
CA LEU A 370 -27.23 -28.00 34.11
C LEU A 370 -28.53 -28.48 34.78
N LEU A 371 -28.90 -29.76 34.60
CA LEU A 371 -30.10 -30.34 35.21
C LEU A 371 -30.03 -30.32 36.75
N ILE A 372 -28.88 -30.69 37.33
CA ILE A 372 -28.66 -30.66 38.77
C ILE A 372 -28.75 -29.22 39.31
N GLY A 373 -28.12 -28.26 38.62
CA GLY A 373 -28.16 -26.85 39.00
C GLY A 373 -29.57 -26.24 38.93
N PHE A 374 -30.36 -26.61 37.91
CA PHE A 374 -31.71 -26.07 37.71
C PHE A 374 -32.74 -26.67 38.67
N GLN A 375 -32.57 -27.94 39.06
CA GLN A 375 -33.50 -28.65 39.95
C GLN A 375 -33.69 -27.94 41.30
N GLY A 376 -32.62 -27.38 41.87
CA GLY A 376 -32.65 -26.70 43.17
C GLY A 376 -33.54 -25.45 43.15
N GLY A 377 -33.21 -24.49 42.28
CA GLY A 377 -33.96 -23.23 42.17
C GLY A 377 -35.41 -23.42 41.72
N LEU A 378 -35.63 -24.32 40.76
CA LEU A 378 -36.97 -24.62 40.23
C LEU A 378 -37.90 -25.17 41.32
N THR A 379 -37.38 -26.04 42.20
CA THR A 379 -38.17 -26.63 43.29
C THR A 379 -38.65 -25.55 44.27
N ILE A 380 -37.80 -24.59 44.63
CA ILE A 380 -38.12 -23.54 45.60
C ILE A 380 -39.21 -22.61 45.02
N VAL A 381 -39.01 -22.13 43.79
CA VAL A 381 -39.92 -21.21 43.12
C VAL A 381 -41.29 -21.85 42.89
N LEU A 382 -41.34 -23.09 42.39
CA LEU A 382 -42.60 -23.77 42.14
C LEU A 382 -43.37 -24.09 43.42
N LYS A 383 -42.69 -24.42 44.52
CA LYS A 383 -43.34 -24.61 45.83
C LYS A 383 -44.01 -23.33 46.33
N TRP A 384 -43.44 -22.15 46.03
CA TRP A 384 -44.02 -20.87 46.43
C TRP A 384 -45.18 -20.44 45.53
N ILE A 385 -45.04 -20.61 44.21
CA ILE A 385 -46.01 -20.09 43.22
C ILE A 385 -47.24 -21.00 43.05
N CYS A 386 -47.07 -22.33 43.02
CA CYS A 386 -48.16 -23.26 42.68
C CYS A 386 -49.38 -23.15 43.62
N PRO A 387 -49.23 -23.05 44.96
CA PRO A 387 -50.36 -22.90 45.87
C PRO A 387 -51.12 -21.59 45.65
N LYS A 388 -50.39 -20.49 45.42
CA LYS A 388 -50.97 -19.16 45.19
C LYS A 388 -51.71 -19.08 43.86
N LEU A 389 -51.16 -19.65 42.79
CA LEU A 389 -51.80 -19.71 41.49
C LEU A 389 -53.09 -20.55 41.52
N VAL A 390 -53.05 -21.76 42.10
CA VAL A 390 -54.26 -22.61 42.17
C VAL A 390 -55.34 -21.97 43.03
N TYR A 391 -54.96 -21.35 44.16
CA TYR A 391 -55.90 -20.60 45.00
C TYR A 391 -56.52 -19.40 44.26
N GLY A 392 -55.68 -18.60 43.59
CA GLY A 392 -56.12 -17.44 42.80
C GLY A 392 -57.03 -17.82 41.62
N LEU A 393 -56.65 -18.85 40.85
CA LEU A 393 -57.45 -19.35 39.73
C LEU A 393 -58.80 -19.92 40.21
N THR A 394 -58.84 -20.61 41.35
CA THR A 394 -60.10 -21.12 41.91
C THR A 394 -61.00 -19.97 42.39
N LYS A 395 -60.41 -18.92 42.97
CA LYS A 395 -61.13 -17.70 43.38
C LYS A 395 -61.69 -16.94 42.17
N ILE A 396 -60.91 -16.80 41.09
CA ILE A 396 -61.33 -16.16 39.83
C ILE A 396 -62.38 -17.00 39.12
N TYR A 397 -62.23 -18.33 39.06
CA TYR A 397 -63.23 -19.24 38.49
C TYR A 397 -64.56 -19.11 39.23
N ASN A 398 -64.54 -19.08 40.56
CA ASN A 398 -65.75 -18.88 41.38
C ASN A 398 -66.34 -17.46 41.24
N TYR A 399 -65.50 -16.45 41.01
CA TYR A 399 -65.93 -15.07 40.77
C TYR A 399 -66.56 -14.91 39.36
N ARG A 400 -65.95 -15.49 38.31
CA ARG A 400 -66.47 -15.49 36.95
C ARG A 400 -67.75 -16.34 36.82
N LYS A 401 -67.82 -17.48 37.51
CA LYS A 401 -69.05 -18.28 37.64
C LYS A 401 -70.19 -17.55 38.35
N ARG A 402 -69.89 -16.48 39.12
CA ARG A 402 -70.86 -15.54 39.69
C ARG A 402 -71.22 -14.37 38.76
N GLN A 403 -70.43 -14.09 37.71
CA GLN A 403 -70.65 -12.98 36.77
C GLN A 403 -71.27 -13.42 35.42
N THR A 404 -71.54 -14.70 35.19
CA THR A 404 -72.18 -15.20 33.95
C THR A 404 -73.71 -15.12 33.93
N ASN A 405 -74.35 -14.49 34.93
CA ASN A 405 -75.73 -14.01 34.86
C ASN A 405 -75.72 -12.48 34.89
N ILE A 406 -75.67 -11.83 33.73
CA ILE A 406 -76.25 -10.51 33.41
C ILE A 406 -75.86 -10.17 31.96
N ILE A 407 -76.88 -9.81 31.18
CA ILE A 407 -76.88 -9.53 29.74
C ILE A 407 -76.36 -8.10 29.47
N GLN A 408 -75.66 -7.93 28.34
CA GLN A 408 -75.10 -6.65 27.83
C GLN A 408 -76.18 -5.60 27.49
N PRO A 409 -75.82 -4.31 27.32
CA PRO A 409 -75.56 -3.85 25.94
C PRO A 409 -74.43 -2.81 25.77
N SER A 410 -74.04 -2.67 24.51
CA SER A 410 -73.08 -1.79 23.85
C SER A 410 -73.49 -0.30 23.76
N CYS A 411 -72.51 0.63 23.69
CA CYS A 411 -72.28 1.53 22.54
C CYS A 411 -71.17 2.59 22.77
N SER A 412 -70.72 3.15 21.64
CA SER A 412 -69.56 3.97 21.31
C SER A 412 -69.72 5.50 21.48
N HIS A 413 -68.58 6.22 21.43
CA HIS A 413 -68.26 7.58 20.90
C HIS A 413 -67.03 8.11 21.69
N GLY A 414 -65.99 8.77 21.20
CA GLY A 414 -65.73 9.51 19.96
C GLY A 414 -65.12 10.89 20.34
N ILE A 415 -64.05 11.31 19.64
CA ILE A 415 -63.66 12.71 19.34
C ILE A 415 -62.49 13.40 20.13
N SER A 416 -61.35 13.47 19.43
CA SER A 416 -60.51 14.62 18.96
C SER A 416 -59.52 15.46 19.82
N THR A 417 -58.28 15.52 19.26
CA THR A 417 -57.36 16.68 18.96
C THR A 417 -56.71 17.48 20.12
N ILE A 418 -55.48 18.03 20.03
CA ILE A 418 -54.96 19.07 19.10
C ILE A 418 -53.40 19.09 18.99
N ASN A 419 -52.93 19.58 17.83
CA ASN A 419 -51.59 19.91 17.30
C ASN A 419 -50.65 20.82 18.12
N ILE A 420 -49.34 20.84 17.78
CA ILE A 420 -48.55 22.09 17.57
C ILE A 420 -47.54 21.92 16.41
N THR A 421 -47.52 22.93 15.53
CA THR A 421 -46.72 23.19 14.33
C THR A 421 -45.48 24.07 14.60
N THR A 422 -44.47 24.05 13.71
CA THR A 422 -43.72 25.20 13.09
C THR A 422 -42.49 24.63 12.35
N THR A 423 -42.43 24.58 11.01
CA THR A 423 -41.97 25.60 10.03
C THR A 423 -40.70 26.37 10.40
N ASN A 424 -39.65 26.24 9.58
CA ASN A 424 -39.12 27.36 8.78
C ASN A 424 -38.18 26.85 7.67
N VAL A 425 -38.49 27.27 6.45
CA VAL A 425 -37.60 27.26 5.27
C VAL A 425 -37.25 28.72 5.01
N TYR A 426 -35.97 29.02 4.82
CA TYR A 426 -35.52 30.30 4.27
C TYR A 426 -34.63 30.03 3.06
N ASN A 427 -35.02 30.60 1.92
CA ASN A 427 -34.15 30.85 0.76
C ASN A 427 -33.34 32.12 1.03
N ALA A 428 -32.14 32.23 0.46
CA ALA A 428 -31.53 33.52 0.18
C ALA A 428 -30.70 33.47 -1.11
N ASP A 429 -30.95 34.47 -1.94
CA ASP A 429 -30.35 34.80 -3.24
C ASP A 429 -28.84 35.09 -3.19
N ILE A 430 -28.20 34.89 -4.34
CA ILE A 430 -26.79 35.16 -4.62
C ILE A 430 -26.66 36.53 -5.32
N ASP A 431 -25.80 37.41 -4.80
CA ASP A 431 -25.34 38.63 -5.50
C ASP A 431 -23.86 38.45 -5.92
N PRO A 432 -23.47 38.57 -7.21
CA PRO A 432 -22.17 38.16 -7.69
C PRO A 432 -21.19 39.34 -7.78
N LYS A 433 -20.32 39.51 -6.79
CA LYS A 433 -19.13 40.37 -6.93
C LYS A 433 -17.89 39.81 -6.24
N SER A 434 -17.22 38.91 -6.96
CA SER A 434 -15.75 38.82 -7.13
C SER A 434 -15.42 37.41 -7.62
N ILE A 435 -14.64 37.31 -8.69
CA ILE A 435 -14.22 36.03 -9.28
C ILE A 435 -12.83 35.70 -8.72
N PRO A 436 -12.66 34.65 -7.88
CA PRO A 436 -11.36 34.06 -7.59
C PRO A 436 -11.06 33.00 -8.66
N THR A 437 -9.84 33.02 -9.17
CA THR A 437 -9.42 32.28 -10.38
C THR A 437 -8.98 30.84 -10.12
N ASN A 438 -9.04 30.33 -8.89
CA ASN A 438 -8.93 28.90 -8.60
C ASN A 438 -9.62 28.57 -7.27
N ARG A 439 -10.42 27.50 -7.22
CA ARG A 439 -11.10 27.03 -6.00
C ARG A 439 -10.95 25.51 -5.88
N THR A 440 -10.49 25.05 -4.73
CA THR A 440 -10.49 23.64 -4.32
C THR A 440 -11.49 23.45 -3.18
N LEU A 441 -12.34 22.42 -3.27
CA LEU A 441 -13.31 22.02 -2.23
C LEU A 441 -12.81 20.74 -1.53
N ARG A 442 -12.38 20.85 -0.28
CA ARG A 442 -11.90 19.73 0.55
C ARG A 442 -12.02 20.10 2.04
N ASP A 443 -12.25 19.11 2.90
CA ASP A 443 -12.18 19.27 4.36
C ASP A 443 -10.72 19.48 4.77
N TYR A 444 -10.40 20.67 5.30
CA TYR A 444 -9.06 21.05 5.71
C TYR A 444 -8.92 21.10 7.24
N ASN A 445 -9.98 21.45 7.96
CA ASN A 445 -9.96 21.53 9.42
C ASN A 445 -10.33 20.21 10.13
N CYS A 446 -10.59 19.14 9.38
CA CYS A 446 -10.95 17.81 9.88
C CYS A 446 -12.27 17.79 10.66
N ASP A 447 -13.25 18.59 10.24
CA ASP A 447 -14.58 18.63 10.85
C ASP A 447 -15.67 17.89 10.05
N ASP A 448 -15.28 17.11 9.04
CA ASP A 448 -16.12 16.39 8.08
C ASP A 448 -16.96 17.31 7.17
N HIS A 449 -16.68 18.62 7.12
CA HIS A 449 -17.30 19.58 6.19
C HIS A 449 -16.32 20.06 5.13
N ALA A 450 -16.83 20.35 3.93
CA ALA A 450 -15.98 20.84 2.85
C ALA A 450 -15.63 22.32 3.05
N ASP A 451 -14.34 22.60 3.14
CA ASP A 451 -13.78 23.95 3.22
C ASP A 451 -13.36 24.48 1.83
N ILE A 452 -13.19 25.80 1.75
CA ILE A 452 -12.62 26.47 0.57
C ILE A 452 -11.34 27.18 0.97
N ILE A 453 -10.24 26.87 0.28
CA ILE A 453 -8.96 27.58 0.45
C ILE A 453 -8.80 28.57 -0.71
N SER A 454 -8.41 29.80 -0.38
CA SER A 454 -8.12 30.86 -1.35
C SER A 454 -6.99 31.75 -0.85
N TYR A 455 -6.46 32.60 -1.73
CA TYR A 455 -5.51 33.64 -1.37
C TYR A 455 -6.01 35.02 -1.83
N ASP A 456 -5.57 36.08 -1.15
CA ASP A 456 -5.90 37.46 -1.50
C ASP A 456 -4.80 38.13 -2.36
N ARG A 457 -5.06 39.38 -2.78
CA ARG A 457 -4.09 40.19 -3.55
C ARG A 457 -2.82 40.55 -2.76
N ASN A 458 -2.80 40.32 -1.45
CA ASN A 458 -1.66 40.56 -0.57
C ASN A 458 -0.89 39.25 -0.26
N ASN A 459 -1.16 38.17 -0.99
CA ASN A 459 -0.58 36.82 -0.80
C ASN A 459 -0.90 36.19 0.57
N VAL A 460 -2.01 36.58 1.19
CA VAL A 460 -2.50 35.93 2.41
C VAL A 460 -3.39 34.75 2.02
N ILE A 461 -3.04 33.56 2.50
CA ILE A 461 -3.85 32.35 2.32
C ILE A 461 -4.87 32.29 3.45
N PHE A 462 -6.14 32.20 3.09
CA PHE A 462 -7.26 32.10 4.02
C PHE A 462 -8.14 30.89 3.69
N GLY A 463 -8.71 30.31 4.74
CA GLY A 463 -9.71 29.26 4.67
C GLY A 463 -11.09 29.86 4.89
N LEU A 464 -12.06 29.38 4.14
CA LEU A 464 -13.47 29.54 4.40
C LEU A 464 -13.94 28.19 4.95
N LEU A 465 -14.11 28.11 6.27
CA LEU A 465 -14.49 26.87 6.95
C LEU A 465 -15.98 26.62 6.80
N GLY A 466 -16.35 25.45 6.29
CA GLY A 466 -17.73 25.05 6.06
C GLY A 466 -18.41 24.62 7.35
N HIS A 467 -19.63 25.07 7.60
CA HIS A 467 -20.43 24.64 8.76
C HIS A 467 -21.68 23.86 8.32
N GLU A 468 -22.27 23.07 9.23
CA GLU A 468 -23.50 22.26 9.00
C GLU A 468 -24.68 23.07 8.42
N ASN A 469 -24.71 24.40 8.64
CA ASN A 469 -25.75 25.30 8.16
C ASN A 469 -25.46 25.90 6.76
N SER A 470 -24.49 25.36 6.01
CA SER A 470 -24.04 25.88 4.70
C SER A 470 -23.49 27.31 4.73
N ASN A 471 -23.11 27.81 5.91
CA ASN A 471 -22.37 29.07 6.04
C ASN A 471 -20.87 28.80 6.04
N PHE A 472 -20.11 29.78 5.56
CA PHE A 472 -18.65 29.76 5.59
C PHE A 472 -18.13 30.82 6.55
N GLU A 473 -17.20 30.44 7.42
CA GLU A 473 -16.48 31.38 8.28
C GLU A 473 -15.07 31.59 7.75
N GLN A 474 -14.69 32.85 7.50
CA GLN A 474 -13.33 33.16 7.06
C GLN A 474 -12.37 33.09 8.24
N GLN A 475 -11.36 32.23 8.12
CA GLN A 475 -10.23 32.18 9.04
C GLN A 475 -8.90 32.37 8.28
N PRO A 476 -8.00 33.23 8.77
CA PRO A 476 -6.65 33.31 8.24
C PRO A 476 -5.91 32.03 8.59
N ILE A 477 -5.50 31.26 7.57
CA ILE A 477 -4.74 30.02 7.78
C ILE A 477 -3.27 30.38 8.04
N LEU A 478 -2.69 31.29 7.25
CA LEU A 478 -1.29 31.68 7.33
C LEU A 478 -1.07 33.15 6.93
N SER A 479 -0.25 33.86 7.71
CA SER A 479 0.39 35.10 7.25
C SER A 479 1.62 34.72 6.42
N PRO A 480 1.86 35.31 5.23
CA PRO A 480 2.93 34.84 4.35
C PRO A 480 4.31 35.06 4.95
N ILE A 481 5.13 34.00 4.93
CA ILE A 481 6.58 34.08 5.10
C ILE A 481 7.17 34.53 3.75
N GLY A 482 7.13 35.84 3.47
CA GLY A 482 7.85 36.46 2.35
C GLY A 482 6.99 37.27 1.35
N TYR A 483 7.64 38.17 0.61
CA TYR A 483 7.04 39.15 -0.32
C TYR A 483 6.76 38.61 -1.75
N GLU A 484 6.67 37.29 -1.93
CA GLU A 484 6.56 36.67 -3.26
C GLU A 484 5.09 36.46 -3.69
N MET A 485 4.75 36.77 -4.95
CA MET A 485 3.40 36.62 -5.50
C MET A 485 3.04 35.15 -5.69
N ILE A 486 1.91 34.70 -5.15
CA ILE A 486 1.40 33.33 -5.34
C ILE A 486 0.88 33.17 -6.77
N THR A 487 1.29 32.11 -7.47
CA THR A 487 0.77 31.76 -8.80
C THR A 487 -0.37 30.76 -8.75
N ASP A 488 -0.21 29.72 -7.93
CA ASP A 488 -1.20 28.66 -7.82
C ASP A 488 -1.12 27.93 -6.48
N ILE A 489 -2.25 27.33 -6.08
CA ILE A 489 -2.40 26.53 -4.88
C ILE A 489 -3.03 25.19 -5.24
N VAL A 490 -2.43 24.10 -4.79
CA VAL A 490 -2.96 22.73 -4.94
C VAL A 490 -3.17 22.12 -3.57
N VAL A 491 -4.29 21.40 -3.41
CA VAL A 491 -4.66 20.73 -2.16
C VAL A 491 -4.73 19.22 -2.40
N GLY A 492 -4.13 18.45 -1.51
CA GLY A 492 -4.12 17.00 -1.57
C GLY A 492 -3.36 16.39 -0.40
N ASP A 493 -3.56 15.11 -0.15
CA ASP A 493 -2.74 14.35 0.80
C ASP A 493 -1.38 14.06 0.13
N PHE A 494 -0.32 14.76 0.56
CA PHE A 494 1.01 14.68 -0.06
C PHE A 494 2.00 13.83 0.75
N ASP A 495 1.72 13.56 2.02
CA ASP A 495 2.54 12.70 2.89
C ASP A 495 1.89 11.36 3.30
N SER A 496 0.70 11.06 2.76
CA SER A 496 -0.09 9.85 2.98
C SER A 496 -0.61 9.68 4.40
N ASP A 497 -0.85 10.78 5.12
CA ASP A 497 -1.36 10.78 6.50
C ASP A 497 -2.90 10.87 6.59
N THR A 498 -3.60 10.87 5.45
CA THR A 498 -5.05 11.02 5.26
C THR A 498 -5.60 12.43 5.45
N TYR A 499 -4.79 13.39 5.88
CA TYR A 499 -5.15 14.79 5.98
C TYR A 499 -4.83 15.56 4.69
N GLN A 500 -5.53 16.65 4.45
CA GLN A 500 -5.33 17.46 3.24
C GLN A 500 -4.24 18.50 3.48
N ASP A 501 -3.14 18.39 2.73
CA ASP A 501 -2.02 19.33 2.72
C ASP A 501 -2.18 20.38 1.62
N ILE A 502 -1.41 21.47 1.73
CA ILE A 502 -1.44 22.58 0.77
C ILE A 502 -0.06 22.77 0.12
N ILE A 503 0.00 22.77 -1.20
CA ILE A 503 1.17 23.19 -1.98
C ILE A 503 0.94 24.58 -2.55
N VAL A 504 1.93 25.46 -2.38
CA VAL A 504 1.91 26.84 -2.87
C VAL A 504 3.08 27.06 -3.83
N THR A 505 2.77 27.61 -5.00
CA THR A 505 3.76 28.03 -6.00
C THR A 505 3.84 29.55 -6.09
N TYR A 506 5.03 30.08 -6.39
CA TYR A 506 5.28 31.52 -6.44
C TYR A 506 5.80 31.96 -7.81
N TYR A 507 5.45 33.18 -8.19
CA TYR A 507 5.87 33.82 -9.43
C TYR A 507 7.38 34.08 -9.40
N ARG A 508 8.13 33.49 -10.34
CA ARG A 508 9.60 33.59 -10.48
C ARG A 508 10.44 33.00 -9.34
N SER A 509 9.82 32.25 -8.43
CA SER A 509 10.54 31.49 -7.41
C SER A 509 10.81 30.07 -7.90
N SER A 510 12.00 29.54 -7.64
CA SER A 510 12.33 28.13 -7.83
C SER A 510 11.96 27.26 -6.62
N ILE A 511 11.26 27.85 -5.63
CA ILE A 511 10.89 27.21 -4.37
C ILE A 511 9.39 26.90 -4.40
N ILE A 512 9.06 25.63 -4.18
CA ILE A 512 7.69 25.17 -3.90
C ILE A 512 7.58 25.00 -2.38
N LYS A 513 6.54 25.57 -1.77
CA LYS A 513 6.28 25.36 -0.34
C LYS A 513 5.15 24.36 -0.15
N ILE A 514 5.37 23.40 0.74
CA ILE A 514 4.40 22.40 1.15
C ILE A 514 4.05 22.68 2.61
N LEU A 515 2.76 22.83 2.88
CA LEU A 515 2.18 23.04 4.21
C LEU A 515 1.53 21.73 4.59
N LEU A 516 2.20 20.98 5.46
CA LEU A 516 1.68 19.73 5.99
C LEU A 516 0.63 20.03 7.05
N ASN A 517 -0.55 19.47 6.87
CA ASN A 517 -1.62 19.58 7.84
C ASN A 517 -1.40 18.55 8.94
N ARG A 518 -1.62 18.95 10.19
CA ARG A 518 -1.59 18.06 11.33
C ARG A 518 -2.85 18.32 12.10
N CYS A 519 -3.90 17.55 11.83
CA CYS A 519 -5.17 17.73 12.52
C CYS A 519 -4.98 17.45 14.01
N GLU A 520 -4.84 18.52 14.79
CA GLU A 520 -4.77 18.42 16.24
C GLU A 520 -6.16 18.02 16.75
N CYS A 521 -6.25 16.81 17.30
CA CYS A 521 -7.46 16.30 17.93
C CYS A 521 -7.82 17.19 19.11
N CYS A 522 -8.64 18.22 18.87
CA CYS A 522 -9.25 19.03 19.92
C CYS A 522 -10.21 18.12 20.72
N LYS A 523 -9.69 17.58 21.83
CA LYS A 523 -10.54 17.12 22.93
C LYS A 523 -11.50 18.26 23.26
N ARG A 524 -12.80 18.01 23.09
CA ARG A 524 -13.89 18.71 23.78
C ARG A 524 -13.54 18.78 25.27
N ASN A 525 -12.91 19.85 25.71
CA ASN A 525 -12.96 20.25 27.11
C ASN A 525 -14.28 20.99 27.28
N ARG A 526 -15.28 20.24 27.76
CA ARG A 526 -16.35 20.83 28.56
C ARG A 526 -15.70 21.45 29.79
N LEU A 527 -15.82 22.76 29.93
CA LEU A 527 -16.22 23.46 31.15
C LEU A 527 -16.78 24.83 30.79
#